data_AF-A0AAV3XSU6-F1
#
_entry.id   AF-A0AAV3XSU6-F1
#
_cell.length_a   1.000
_cell.length_b   1.000
_cell.length_c   1.000
_cell.angle_alpha   90.00
_cell.angle_beta   90.00
_cell.angle_gamma   90.00
#
_symmetry.space_group_name_H-M   'P 1'
#
loop_
_entity.id
_entity.type
_entity.pdbx_description
1 polymer ?
#
loop_
_entity_poly.entity_id
_entity_poly.type
_entity_poly.pdbx_seq_one_letter_code
_entity_poly.pdbx_strand_id
1 'polypeptide(L)'
;MLVGTNFGIGAIVEDNLVIKAPDWFYVRSVLPTNPPNQTRRSYTPNLQGEVTAIVMEFLSETEGGEYSIKSKYPPGKWYYYERILQVPNYAIFALDAGWLELYQLDDGGRYQLQ
;
A
#
# COMPACT_ATOMS: atom_id res chain seq x y z
N MET A 1 14.39 1.22 -8.15
CA MET A 1 12.98 1.63 -7.98
C MET A 1 12.06 0.47 -8.31
N LEU A 2 10.82 0.54 -7.83
CA LEU A 2 9.73 -0.36 -8.21
C LEU A 2 8.44 0.46 -8.39
N VAL A 3 7.75 0.23 -9.50
CA VAL A 3 6.39 0.70 -9.76
C VAL A 3 5.58 -0.55 -10.10
N GLY A 4 4.37 -0.66 -9.58
CA GLY A 4 3.53 -1.82 -9.83
C GLY A 4 2.05 -1.43 -9.88
N THR A 5 1.28 -2.26 -10.57
CA THR A 5 -0.18 -2.23 -10.59
C THR A 5 -0.69 -3.62 -10.21
N ASN A 6 -1.69 -3.70 -9.33
CA ASN A 6 -2.23 -4.96 -8.81
C ASN A 6 -1.13 -5.96 -8.40
N PHE A 7 -0.08 -5.45 -7.73
CA PHE A 7 1.10 -6.23 -7.36
C PHE A 7 1.26 -6.25 -5.84
N GLY A 8 1.39 -7.45 -5.28
CA GLY A 8 1.28 -7.66 -3.84
C GLY A 8 2.40 -7.02 -3.04
N ILE A 9 2.03 -6.23 -2.05
CA ILE A 9 2.90 -5.71 -0.98
C ILE A 9 2.57 -6.47 0.29
N GLY A 10 3.57 -7.15 0.88
CA GLY A 10 3.39 -8.07 1.99
C GLY A 10 4.18 -7.71 3.24
N ALA A 11 3.62 -8.03 4.41
CA ALA A 11 4.24 -7.89 5.73
C ALA A 11 3.70 -8.95 6.69
N ILE A 12 4.46 -9.27 7.75
CA ILE A 12 3.97 -10.12 8.85
C ILE A 12 3.21 -9.26 9.86
N VAL A 13 2.00 -9.67 10.20
CA VAL A 13 1.11 -9.02 11.16
C VAL A 13 0.57 -10.10 12.09
N GLU A 14 0.88 -10.03 13.39
CA GLU A 14 0.47 -11.04 14.37
C GLU A 14 0.77 -12.48 13.90
N ASP A 15 2.01 -12.73 13.48
CA ASP A 15 2.51 -14.00 12.94
C ASP A 15 1.84 -14.49 11.63
N ASN A 16 0.96 -13.70 11.05
CA ASN A 16 0.28 -14.01 9.80
C ASN A 16 0.85 -13.18 8.64
N LEU A 17 1.07 -13.81 7.49
CA LEU A 17 1.41 -13.09 6.26
C LEU A 17 0.18 -12.36 5.73
N VAL A 18 0.23 -11.03 5.73
CA VAL A 18 -0.79 -10.17 5.12
C VAL A 18 -0.21 -9.56 3.85
N ILE A 19 -0.93 -9.72 2.74
CA ILE A 19 -0.59 -9.13 1.44
C ILE A 19 -1.75 -8.24 0.98
N LYS A 20 -1.44 -7.03 0.53
CA LYS A 20 -2.37 -6.14 -0.18
C LYS A 20 -1.81 -5.78 -1.54
N ALA A 21 -2.66 -5.78 -2.56
CA ALA A 21 -2.30 -5.39 -3.91
C ALA A 21 -3.00 -4.06 -4.22
N PRO A 22 -2.28 -2.92 -4.16
CA PRO A 22 -2.85 -1.65 -4.58
C PRO A 22 -2.99 -1.58 -6.09
N ASP A 23 -3.93 -0.78 -6.57
CA ASP A 23 -4.11 -0.52 -8.00
C ASP A 23 -2.85 0.10 -8.62
N TRP A 24 -2.16 0.97 -7.88
CA TRP A 24 -0.88 1.52 -8.27
C TRP A 24 0.00 1.87 -7.06
N PHE A 25 1.32 1.75 -7.18
CA PHE A 25 2.26 2.23 -6.15
C PHE A 25 3.64 2.57 -6.70
N TYR A 26 4.43 3.26 -5.87
CA TYR A 26 5.83 3.56 -6.13
C TYR A 26 6.73 3.36 -4.91
N VAL A 27 7.88 2.73 -5.14
CA VAL A 27 9.00 2.59 -4.20
C VAL A 27 10.25 3.18 -4.83
N ARG A 28 10.88 4.12 -4.12
CA ARG A 28 12.06 4.85 -4.59
C ARG A 28 13.25 3.91 -4.80
N SER A 29 13.64 3.17 -3.77
CA SER A 29 14.76 2.22 -3.84
C SER A 29 14.36 0.80 -3.44
N VAL A 30 14.83 -0.18 -4.21
CA VAL A 30 14.66 -1.62 -3.93
C VAL A 30 16.00 -2.32 -4.03
N LEU A 31 16.23 -3.30 -3.15
CA LEU A 31 17.42 -4.15 -3.18
C LEU A 31 17.37 -5.06 -4.41
N PRO A 32 18.52 -5.44 -5.01
CA PRO A 32 18.55 -6.45 -6.07
C PRO A 32 17.90 -7.77 -5.63
N THR A 33 17.37 -8.55 -6.57
CA THR A 33 16.88 -9.90 -6.25
C THR A 33 18.06 -10.82 -5.92
N ASN A 34 17.82 -11.79 -5.05
CA ASN A 34 18.77 -12.86 -4.79
C ASN A 34 18.09 -14.21 -5.04
N PRO A 35 18.49 -14.97 -6.09
CA PRO A 35 19.57 -14.67 -7.03
C PRO A 35 19.25 -13.50 -7.99
N PRO A 36 20.29 -12.91 -8.63
CA PRO A 36 20.12 -11.79 -9.56
C PRO A 36 19.21 -12.14 -10.75
N ASN A 37 18.53 -11.13 -11.30
CA ASN A 37 17.65 -11.24 -12.47
C ASN A 37 16.43 -12.16 -12.32
N GLN A 38 16.01 -12.46 -11.09
CA GLN A 38 14.72 -13.14 -10.89
C GLN A 38 13.55 -12.17 -11.00
N THR A 39 12.44 -12.67 -11.53
CA THR A 39 11.17 -11.95 -11.52
C THR A 39 10.67 -11.82 -10.08
N ARG A 40 10.52 -10.58 -9.61
CA ARG A 40 9.94 -10.29 -8.31
C ARG A 40 8.42 -10.54 -8.36
N ARG A 41 7.89 -11.38 -7.48
CA ARG A 41 6.45 -11.75 -7.46
C ARG A 41 5.61 -10.96 -6.45
N SER A 42 6.27 -10.39 -5.45
CA SER A 42 5.68 -9.52 -4.44
C SER A 42 6.77 -8.60 -3.88
N TYR A 43 6.36 -7.55 -3.17
CA TYR A 43 7.25 -6.62 -2.49
C TYR A 43 7.08 -6.70 -0.98
N THR A 44 8.18 -6.78 -0.23
CA THR A 44 8.14 -6.68 1.24
C THR A 44 9.05 -5.53 1.68
N PRO A 45 8.47 -4.41 2.14
CA PRO A 45 9.23 -3.30 2.69
C PRO A 45 10.19 -3.77 3.81
N ASN A 46 11.30 -3.05 3.99
CA ASN A 46 12.39 -3.35 4.93
C ASN A 46 13.23 -4.59 4.59
N LEU A 47 12.64 -5.65 4.01
CA LEU A 47 13.39 -6.84 3.55
C LEU A 47 13.91 -6.69 2.12
N GLN A 48 13.16 -6.00 1.26
CA GLN A 48 13.45 -5.90 -0.16
C GLN A 48 13.72 -4.46 -0.62
N GLY A 49 13.73 -3.49 0.30
CA GLY A 49 14.02 -2.09 0.03
C GLY A 49 13.34 -1.15 1.03
N GLU A 50 13.14 0.09 0.59
CA GLU A 50 12.55 1.16 1.38
C GLU A 50 11.03 0.97 1.61
N VAL A 51 10.45 1.77 2.50
CA VAL A 51 9.00 1.86 2.61
C VAL A 51 8.41 2.37 1.29
N THR A 52 7.23 1.84 0.92
CA THR A 52 6.48 2.34 -0.23
C THR A 52 6.21 3.83 -0.07
N ALA A 53 6.59 4.64 -1.06
CA ALA A 53 6.52 6.09 -0.96
C ALA A 53 5.10 6.62 -1.18
N ILE A 54 4.35 5.96 -2.06
CA ILE A 54 2.95 6.24 -2.33
C ILE A 54 2.22 4.98 -2.77
N VAL A 55 0.98 4.82 -2.29
CA VAL A 55 0.00 3.86 -2.80
C VAL A 55 -1.21 4.62 -3.31
N MET A 56 -1.81 4.14 -4.41
CA MET A 56 -3.04 4.67 -4.98
C MET A 56 -4.01 3.53 -5.21
N GLU A 57 -5.27 3.80 -4.93
CA GLU A 57 -6.38 2.87 -5.06
C GLU A 57 -7.53 3.57 -5.81
N PHE A 58 -8.23 2.82 -6.66
CA PHE A 58 -9.33 3.30 -7.47
C PHE A 58 -10.65 3.01 -6.79
N LEU A 59 -11.42 4.06 -6.51
CA LEU A 59 -12.73 3.91 -5.89
C LEU A 59 -13.62 3.08 -6.85
N SER A 60 -14.01 1.89 -6.41
CA SER A 60 -14.95 1.04 -7.14
C SER A 60 -16.36 1.25 -6.59
N GLU A 61 -17.39 1.07 -7.43
CA GLU A 61 -18.80 1.23 -7.06
C GLU A 61 -19.29 0.27 -5.96
N THR A 62 -18.50 -0.75 -5.59
CA THR A 62 -18.88 -1.72 -4.55
C THR A 62 -18.51 -1.20 -3.16
N GLU A 63 -19.46 -0.50 -2.55
CA GLU A 63 -19.37 0.02 -1.17
C GLU A 63 -18.83 -1.00 -0.15
N GLY A 64 -17.93 -0.52 0.71
CA GLY A 64 -17.90 -0.89 2.13
C GLY A 64 -16.83 -1.88 2.60
N GLY A 65 -16.13 -2.58 1.70
CA GLY A 65 -15.21 -3.65 2.09
C GLY A 65 -13.71 -3.30 2.06
N GLU A 66 -13.23 -2.80 0.93
CA GLU A 66 -11.79 -2.76 0.64
C GLU A 66 -11.05 -1.58 1.30
N TYR A 67 -11.72 -0.43 1.40
CA TYR A 67 -11.21 0.81 2.01
C TYR A 67 -11.46 0.91 3.51
N SER A 68 -11.61 -0.24 4.19
CA SER A 68 -11.99 -0.26 5.59
C SER A 68 -10.84 0.19 6.51
N ILE A 69 -11.18 0.98 7.53
CA ILE A 69 -10.31 1.30 8.67
C ILE A 69 -10.21 0.08 9.63
N LYS A 70 -10.90 -1.03 9.31
CA LYS A 70 -10.91 -2.26 10.11
C LYS A 70 -9.48 -2.72 10.42
N SER A 71 -9.16 -2.70 11.70
CA SER A 71 -7.89 -3.19 12.26
C SER A 71 -7.85 -4.72 12.42
N LYS A 72 -9.03 -5.36 12.51
CA LYS A 72 -9.15 -6.83 12.69
C LYS A 72 -8.77 -7.60 11.44
N TYR A 73 -8.12 -8.75 11.62
CA TYR A 73 -7.70 -9.62 10.53
C TYR A 73 -8.87 -10.07 9.61
N PRO A 74 -8.65 -10.15 8.28
CA PRO A 74 -7.57 -9.46 7.57
C PRO A 74 -7.79 -7.94 7.63
N PRO A 75 -6.76 -7.13 7.93
CA PRO A 75 -6.92 -5.68 8.05
C PRO A 75 -7.38 -5.08 6.71
N GLY A 76 -8.14 -3.99 6.76
CA GLY A 76 -8.50 -3.23 5.57
C GLY A 76 -7.30 -2.50 4.95
N LYS A 77 -7.42 -2.07 3.68
CA LYS A 77 -6.31 -1.41 2.96
C LYS A 77 -5.84 -0.15 3.68
N TRP A 78 -6.77 0.70 4.14
CA TRP A 78 -6.44 1.92 4.90
C TRP A 78 -5.58 1.62 6.12
N TYR A 79 -6.06 0.74 7.01
CA TYR A 79 -5.33 0.37 8.22
C TYR A 79 -3.97 -0.24 7.88
N TYR A 80 -3.91 -1.10 6.86
CA TYR A 80 -2.68 -1.72 6.43
C TYR A 80 -1.63 -0.70 5.97
N TYR A 81 -2.01 0.28 5.15
CA TYR A 81 -1.08 1.31 4.68
C TYR A 81 -0.72 2.31 5.78
N GLU A 82 -1.67 2.74 6.60
CA GLU A 82 -1.45 3.73 7.67
C GLU A 82 -0.63 3.13 8.83
N ARG A 83 -1.07 1.98 9.36
CA ARG A 83 -0.63 1.47 10.66
C ARG A 83 0.43 0.40 10.57
N ILE A 84 0.44 -0.37 9.50
CA ILE A 84 1.36 -1.51 9.34
C ILE A 84 2.54 -1.11 8.45
N LEU A 85 2.27 -0.61 7.24
CA LEU A 85 3.34 -0.22 6.31
C LEU A 85 3.84 1.22 6.52
N GLN A 86 3.04 2.08 7.16
CA GLN A 86 3.33 3.51 7.34
C GLN A 86 3.73 4.19 6.01
N VAL A 87 2.93 3.95 4.97
CA VAL A 87 3.14 4.56 3.65
C VAL A 87 2.96 6.08 3.79
N PRO A 88 3.92 6.93 3.40
CA PRO A 88 3.83 8.37 3.65
C PRO A 88 2.69 9.08 2.90
N ASN A 89 2.31 8.57 1.72
CA ASN A 89 1.27 9.15 0.89
C ASN A 89 0.28 8.07 0.43
N TYR A 90 -1.01 8.33 0.60
CA TYR A 90 -2.07 7.45 0.15
C TYR A 90 -3.08 8.21 -0.68
N ALA A 91 -3.34 7.73 -1.90
CA ALA A 91 -4.27 8.36 -2.82
C ALA A 91 -5.48 7.48 -3.08
N ILE A 92 -6.66 8.10 -3.14
CA ILE A 92 -7.90 7.47 -3.60
C ILE A 92 -8.35 8.23 -4.83
N PHE A 93 -8.49 7.53 -5.95
CA PHE A 93 -8.90 8.11 -7.21
C PHE A 93 -10.27 7.58 -7.62
N ALA A 94 -11.26 8.46 -7.72
CA ALA A 94 -12.58 8.10 -8.23
C ALA A 94 -12.59 8.25 -9.75
N LEU A 95 -12.39 7.14 -10.46
CA LEU A 95 -12.29 7.12 -11.92
C LEU A 95 -13.50 7.78 -12.60
N ASP A 96 -14.71 7.42 -12.18
CA ASP A 96 -15.95 7.91 -12.82
C ASP A 96 -16.25 9.37 -12.49
N ALA A 97 -15.91 9.80 -11.27
CA ALA A 97 -16.17 11.16 -10.79
C ALA A 97 -15.03 12.14 -11.10
N GLY A 98 -13.85 11.64 -11.48
CA GLY A 98 -12.70 12.44 -11.91
C GLY A 98 -11.99 13.21 -10.79
N TRP A 99 -12.15 12.82 -9.54
CA TRP A 99 -11.48 13.46 -8.39
C TRP A 99 -10.45 12.54 -7.74
N LEU A 100 -9.46 13.17 -7.10
CA LEU A 100 -8.37 12.52 -6.36
C LEU A 100 -8.34 13.07 -4.94
N GLU A 101 -8.38 12.19 -3.96
CA GLU A 101 -8.05 12.51 -2.58
C GLU A 101 -6.62 12.08 -2.29
N LEU A 102 -5.83 12.97 -1.69
CA LEU A 102 -4.48 12.69 -1.24
C LEU A 102 -4.40 12.82 0.27
N TYR A 103 -3.95 11.74 0.89
CA TYR A 103 -3.71 11.66 2.32
C TYR A 103 -2.22 11.56 2.59
N GLN A 104 -1.74 12.34 3.56
CA GLN A 104 -0.36 12.30 4.02
C GLN A 104 -0.30 11.77 5.45
N LEU A 105 0.67 10.90 5.74
CA LEU A 105 0.91 10.41 7.08
C LEU A 105 1.57 11.53 7.91
N ASP A 106 0.94 11.89 9.03
CA ASP A 106 1.48 12.86 9.98
C ASP A 106 2.49 12.23 10.96
N ASP A 107 3.10 13.06 11.81
CA ASP A 107 4.03 12.62 12.86
C ASP A 107 3.37 11.68 13.90
N GLY A 108 2.04 11.67 14.00
CA GLY A 108 1.25 10.76 14.82
C GLY A 108 0.91 9.43 14.14
N GLY A 109 1.38 9.22 12.91
CA GLY A 109 1.10 8.03 12.11
C GLY A 109 -0.36 7.95 11.67
N ARG A 110 -1.05 9.08 11.51
CA ARG A 110 -2.43 9.15 10.99
C ARG A 110 -2.43 9.83 9.64
N TYR A 111 -3.29 9.35 8.75
CA TYR A 111 -3.52 10.03 7.48
C TYR A 111 -4.35 11.30 7.66
N GLN A 112 -3.87 12.39 7.06
CA GLN A 112 -4.54 13.68 6.98
C GLN A 112 -4.77 14.05 5.52
N LEU A 113 -6.01 14.44 5.20
CA LEU A 113 -6.36 14.95 3.87
C LEU A 113 -5.60 16.26 3.59
N GLN A 114 -5.05 16.40 2.38
CA GLN A 114 -4.31 17.58 1.91
C GLN A 114 -5.14 18.45 0.97
#